data_AF-A0A5I5YM52-F1
#
_entry.id   AF-A0A5I5YM52-F1
#
_cell.length_a   1.000
_cell.length_b   1.000
_cell.length_c   1.000
_cell.angle_alpha   90.00
_cell.angle_beta   90.00
_cell.angle_gamma   90.00
#
_symmetry.space_group_name_H-M   'P 1'
#
loop_
_entity.id
_entity.type
_entity.pdbx_description
1 polymer ?
#
loop_
_entity_poly.entity_id
_entity_poly.type
_entity_poly.pdbx_seq_one_letter_code
_entity_poly.pdbx_strand_id
1 'polypeptide(L)'
;MTEQEKSSAVVDETRESVETTPQPVNTEKKSKNGAALVLSAVAIAIALAAGIGLYGWGKQQATAQTETSDALATQLTALQKAQESQKAELEGIIKKQAAQLDDANRQQAALAKQLDEVQQKVATISGSDAKTWLLAQADFLVKLAGRKLWSDQDVTTAAALLKSADASLADMNDPSLITARRAITDDIASLSSVAQIDYDGIILKLNQLSNQIDNLRLADNDTDGSPMDSDSSELSSSLSEWRVNLQKSWQNFMDSFITIRRRDDTAVPLLAPNQDVYLRENIRSRLLVAAQAVPRHQEETYRQALDNVSTWVRAYYDTDDAATKAFLEEVDKLSQQNITMDLPETLGSQAILEKLMQTRVRNLLAQPTVSTAAPATQTDAPAAAPQGE
;
A
#
# COMPACT_ATOMS: atom_id res chain seq x y z
N MET A 1 -27.99 -44.90 26.52
CA MET A 1 -29.02 -45.00 27.57
C MET A 1 -29.68 -43.63 27.65
N THR A 2 -30.84 -43.42 27.03
CA THR A 2 -32.20 -43.87 27.44
C THR A 2 -32.69 -43.03 28.65
N GLU A 3 -33.91 -42.49 28.71
CA GLU A 3 -35.06 -42.47 27.78
C GLU A 3 -36.14 -41.48 28.29
N GLN A 4 -37.36 -41.54 27.71
CA GLN A 4 -38.64 -40.97 28.18
C GLN A 4 -38.90 -39.50 27.80
N GLU A 5 -39.78 -39.16 26.85
CA GLU A 5 -41.19 -39.54 26.54
C GLU A 5 -42.26 -39.04 27.56
N LYS A 6 -43.08 -38.12 27.04
CA LYS A 6 -44.54 -37.95 27.19
C LYS A 6 -45.20 -37.88 28.58
N SER A 7 -46.01 -36.82 28.73
CA SER A 7 -47.32 -36.91 29.37
C SER A 7 -48.36 -36.13 28.56
N SER A 8 -49.59 -36.63 28.50
CA SER A 8 -50.74 -36.08 27.75
C SER A 8 -51.99 -36.06 28.64
N ALA A 9 -53.07 -35.46 28.13
CA ALA A 9 -54.39 -35.21 28.76
C ALA A 9 -54.42 -33.95 29.65
N VAL A 10 -55.53 -33.21 29.78
CA VAL A 10 -56.97 -33.52 29.60
C VAL A 10 -57.60 -32.27 28.92
N VAL A 11 -58.20 -32.36 27.71
CA VAL A 11 -59.65 -32.54 27.43
C VAL A 11 -60.58 -31.62 28.24
N ASP A 12 -61.39 -30.81 27.56
CA ASP A 12 -62.75 -30.55 28.01
C ASP A 12 -63.72 -30.85 26.86
N GLU A 13 -64.89 -31.35 27.22
CA GLU A 13 -65.83 -32.06 26.35
C GLU A 13 -67.23 -31.51 26.58
N THR A 14 -67.94 -31.12 25.52
CA THR A 14 -69.39 -30.91 25.61
C THR A 14 -70.05 -31.50 24.37
N ARG A 15 -71.05 -32.35 24.62
CA ARG A 15 -71.63 -33.31 23.67
C ARG A 15 -72.90 -32.79 23.00
N GLU A 16 -73.20 -33.39 21.84
CA GLU A 16 -74.50 -33.95 21.37
C GLU A 16 -75.82 -33.28 21.82
N SER A 17 -76.89 -33.15 21.01
CA SER A 17 -77.44 -34.18 20.10
C SER A 17 -78.50 -33.66 19.08
N VAL A 18 -78.43 -34.25 17.87
CA VAL A 18 -79.45 -34.76 16.92
C VAL A 18 -80.90 -34.20 16.82
N GLU A 19 -81.32 -34.03 15.54
CA GLU A 19 -82.68 -34.08 14.93
C GLU A 19 -83.77 -33.01 15.17
N THR A 20 -84.29 -32.44 14.06
CA THR A 20 -85.66 -32.72 13.54
C THR A 20 -85.83 -32.13 12.12
N THR A 21 -86.50 -32.84 11.21
CA THR A 21 -86.82 -32.41 9.82
C THR A 21 -88.06 -31.49 9.76
N PRO A 22 -88.11 -30.52 8.84
CA PRO A 22 -89.28 -30.47 7.95
C PRO A 22 -88.97 -30.16 6.47
N GLN A 23 -89.56 -30.95 5.56
CA GLN A 23 -89.96 -30.54 4.20
C GLN A 23 -91.35 -29.85 4.28
N PRO A 24 -91.84 -29.05 3.30
CA PRO A 24 -91.73 -29.19 1.83
C PRO A 24 -91.27 -27.86 1.14
N VAL A 25 -91.34 -27.61 -0.19
CA VAL A 25 -92.07 -28.21 -1.34
C VAL A 25 -91.18 -28.23 -2.60
N ASN A 26 -91.51 -29.12 -3.55
CA ASN A 26 -90.94 -29.21 -4.90
C ASN A 26 -91.14 -27.93 -5.76
N THR A 27 -90.18 -27.65 -6.65
CA THR A 27 -90.51 -27.22 -8.02
C THR A 27 -89.44 -27.75 -8.99
N GLU A 28 -89.76 -28.84 -9.68
CA GLU A 28 -88.98 -29.27 -10.85
C GLU A 28 -88.99 -28.17 -11.94
N LYS A 29 -87.82 -27.88 -12.52
CA LYS A 29 -87.77 -27.52 -13.94
C LYS A 29 -86.51 -28.03 -14.62
N LYS A 30 -86.74 -28.99 -15.52
CA LYS A 30 -85.78 -29.71 -16.37
C LYS A 30 -85.23 -28.83 -17.51
N SER A 31 -84.07 -29.20 -18.06
CA SER A 31 -83.47 -28.75 -19.34
C SER A 31 -82.64 -27.44 -19.25
N LYS A 32 -81.41 -27.33 -19.77
CA LYS A 32 -80.74 -28.07 -20.87
C LYS A 32 -79.25 -28.38 -20.57
N ASN A 33 -78.85 -29.66 -20.59
CA ASN A 33 -77.45 -30.10 -20.32
C ASN A 33 -76.53 -30.00 -21.55
N GLY A 34 -76.51 -28.86 -22.25
CA GLY A 34 -75.65 -28.64 -23.41
C GLY A 34 -74.50 -27.67 -23.15
N ALA A 35 -74.80 -26.47 -22.65
CA ALA A 35 -73.82 -25.40 -22.49
C ALA A 35 -72.86 -25.63 -21.29
N ALA A 36 -73.36 -26.18 -20.18
CA ALA A 36 -72.56 -26.36 -18.96
C ALA A 36 -71.38 -27.33 -19.14
N LEU A 37 -71.55 -28.41 -19.93
CA LEU A 37 -70.50 -29.38 -20.23
C LEU A 37 -69.43 -28.83 -21.18
N VAL A 38 -69.82 -27.98 -22.13
CA VAL A 38 -68.86 -27.31 -23.03
C VAL A 38 -68.08 -26.24 -22.27
N LEU A 39 -68.74 -25.46 -21.41
CA LEU A 39 -68.08 -24.46 -20.58
C LEU A 39 -67.11 -25.08 -19.56
N SER A 40 -67.45 -26.22 -18.94
CA SER A 40 -66.53 -26.92 -18.04
C SER A 40 -65.34 -27.55 -18.78
N ALA A 41 -65.56 -28.15 -19.96
CA ALA A 41 -64.49 -28.68 -20.80
C ALA A 41 -63.52 -27.58 -21.27
N VAL A 42 -64.05 -26.41 -21.68
CA VAL A 42 -63.24 -25.24 -22.08
C VAL A 42 -62.49 -24.67 -20.88
N ALA A 43 -63.11 -24.56 -19.71
CA ALA A 43 -62.44 -24.10 -18.49
C ALA A 43 -61.28 -25.02 -18.08
N ILE A 44 -61.45 -26.34 -18.16
CA ILE A 44 -60.39 -27.32 -17.88
C ILE A 44 -59.26 -27.21 -18.93
N ALA A 45 -59.59 -27.06 -20.22
CA ALA A 45 -58.59 -26.89 -21.27
C ALA A 45 -57.76 -25.60 -21.09
N ILE A 46 -58.40 -24.49 -20.70
CA ILE A 46 -57.72 -23.22 -20.39
C ILE A 46 -56.85 -23.37 -19.14
N ALA A 47 -57.33 -24.04 -18.08
CA ALA A 47 -56.55 -24.28 -16.87
C ALA A 47 -55.30 -25.15 -17.13
N LEU A 48 -55.41 -26.18 -17.97
CA LEU A 48 -54.28 -27.02 -18.38
C LEU A 48 -53.29 -26.24 -19.27
N ALA A 49 -53.77 -25.44 -20.22
CA ALA A 49 -52.92 -24.59 -21.05
C ALA A 49 -52.18 -23.53 -20.22
N ALA A 50 -52.86 -22.91 -19.25
CA ALA A 50 -52.26 -21.97 -18.30
C ALA A 50 -51.22 -22.66 -17.41
N GLY A 51 -51.50 -23.87 -16.91
CA GLY A 51 -50.54 -24.66 -16.13
C GLY A 51 -49.28 -25.02 -16.91
N ILE A 52 -49.42 -25.45 -18.17
CA ILE A 52 -48.28 -25.74 -19.07
C ILE A 52 -47.49 -24.45 -19.38
N GLY A 53 -48.18 -23.33 -19.63
CA GLY A 53 -47.54 -22.03 -19.84
C GLY A 53 -46.75 -21.52 -18.64
N LEU A 54 -47.33 -21.60 -17.44
CA LEU A 54 -46.68 -21.22 -16.19
C LEU A 54 -45.49 -22.14 -15.85
N TYR A 55 -45.61 -23.45 -16.09
CA TYR A 55 -44.50 -24.39 -15.91
C TYR A 55 -43.36 -24.14 -16.90
N GLY A 56 -43.67 -23.87 -18.17
CA GLY A 56 -42.68 -23.52 -19.18
C GLY A 56 -41.95 -22.21 -18.85
N TRP A 57 -42.69 -21.18 -18.44
CA TRP A 57 -42.12 -19.88 -18.07
C TRP A 57 -41.28 -19.96 -16.79
N GLY A 58 -41.76 -20.67 -15.76
CA GLY A 58 -41.01 -20.95 -14.52
C GLY A 58 -39.73 -21.75 -14.77
N LYS A 59 -39.74 -22.73 -15.68
CA LYS A 59 -38.53 -23.46 -16.07
C LYS A 59 -37.53 -22.54 -16.78
N GLN A 60 -38.00 -21.65 -17.66
CA GLN A 60 -37.14 -20.73 -18.41
C GLN A 60 -36.52 -19.65 -17.51
N GLN A 61 -37.28 -19.15 -16.54
CA GLN A 61 -36.79 -18.30 -15.45
C GLN A 61 -35.71 -19.03 -14.63
N ALA A 62 -35.95 -20.28 -14.25
CA ALA A 62 -35.00 -21.08 -13.48
C ALA A 62 -33.68 -21.30 -14.25
N THR A 63 -33.71 -21.63 -15.55
CA THR A 63 -32.47 -21.76 -16.35
C THR A 63 -31.70 -20.45 -16.45
N ALA A 64 -32.38 -19.30 -16.65
CA ALA A 64 -31.71 -18.00 -16.66
C ALA A 64 -31.07 -17.69 -15.30
N GLN A 65 -31.72 -18.05 -14.19
CA GLN A 65 -31.18 -17.91 -12.84
C GLN A 65 -29.93 -18.78 -12.63
N THR A 66 -29.95 -20.04 -13.06
CA THR A 66 -28.79 -20.94 -13.00
C THR A 66 -27.63 -20.43 -13.85
N GLU A 67 -27.88 -19.99 -15.09
CA GLU A 67 -26.87 -19.42 -15.98
C GLU A 67 -26.20 -18.17 -15.36
N THR A 68 -26.97 -17.30 -14.71
CA THR A 68 -26.38 -16.15 -14.00
C THR A 68 -25.56 -16.54 -12.78
N SER A 69 -25.98 -17.55 -12.01
CA SER A 69 -25.21 -18.07 -10.86
C SER A 69 -23.93 -18.76 -11.29
N ASP A 70 -23.97 -19.59 -12.35
CA ASP A 70 -22.79 -20.28 -12.89
C ASP A 70 -21.79 -19.28 -13.52
N ALA A 71 -22.28 -18.24 -14.20
CA ALA A 71 -21.45 -17.15 -14.70
C ALA A 71 -20.75 -16.41 -13.54
N LEU A 72 -21.49 -16.07 -12.48
CA LEU A 72 -20.95 -15.38 -11.31
C LEU A 72 -19.95 -16.25 -10.53
N ALA A 73 -20.23 -17.54 -10.34
CA ALA A 73 -19.32 -18.50 -9.73
C ALA A 73 -18.03 -18.69 -10.57
N THR A 74 -18.17 -18.72 -11.89
CA THR A 74 -17.02 -18.77 -12.82
C THR A 74 -16.18 -17.50 -12.71
N GLN A 75 -16.81 -16.32 -12.64
CA GLN A 75 -16.13 -15.04 -12.48
C GLN A 75 -15.41 -14.93 -11.13
N LEU A 76 -16.04 -15.40 -10.05
CA LEU A 76 -15.45 -15.41 -8.70
C LEU A 76 -14.25 -16.37 -8.62
N THR A 77 -14.36 -17.55 -9.24
CA THR A 77 -13.25 -18.51 -9.38
C THR A 77 -12.11 -17.93 -10.22
N ALA A 78 -12.42 -17.21 -11.30
CA ALA A 78 -11.42 -16.55 -12.15
C ALA A 78 -10.70 -15.41 -11.40
N LEU A 79 -11.44 -14.62 -10.61
CA LEU A 79 -10.89 -13.54 -9.79
C LEU A 79 -10.01 -14.08 -8.66
N GLN A 80 -10.43 -15.14 -7.97
CA GLN A 80 -9.64 -15.83 -6.96
C GLN A 80 -8.35 -16.42 -7.54
N LYS A 81 -8.42 -17.01 -8.74
CA LYS A 81 -7.23 -17.50 -9.46
C LYS A 81 -6.30 -16.37 -9.91
N ALA A 82 -6.84 -15.22 -10.31
CA ALA A 82 -6.05 -14.03 -10.61
C ALA A 82 -5.35 -13.46 -9.36
N GLN A 83 -6.02 -13.49 -8.21
CA GLN A 83 -5.45 -13.09 -6.91
C GLN A 83 -4.34 -14.06 -6.46
N GLU A 84 -4.52 -15.37 -6.60
CA GLU A 84 -3.46 -16.36 -6.34
C GLU A 84 -2.26 -16.17 -7.28
N SER A 85 -2.52 -15.90 -8.57
CA SER A 85 -1.48 -15.58 -9.56
C SER A 85 -0.68 -14.34 -9.16
N GLN A 86 -1.35 -13.23 -8.82
CA GLN A 86 -0.69 -12.01 -8.35
C GLN A 86 0.10 -12.25 -7.06
N LYS A 87 -0.46 -13.01 -6.11
CA LYS A 87 0.25 -13.34 -4.87
C LYS A 87 1.51 -14.16 -5.12
N ALA A 88 1.43 -15.17 -5.99
CA ALA A 88 2.59 -16.00 -6.36
C ALA A 88 3.67 -15.18 -7.11
N GLU A 89 3.25 -14.24 -7.97
CA GLU A 89 4.15 -13.29 -8.64
C GLU A 89 4.82 -12.36 -7.62
N LEU A 90 4.07 -11.79 -6.68
CA LEU A 90 4.59 -10.95 -5.60
C LEU A 90 5.58 -11.72 -4.71
N GLU A 91 5.26 -12.95 -4.31
CA GLU A 91 6.18 -13.82 -3.58
C GLU A 91 7.45 -14.14 -4.39
N GLY A 92 7.34 -14.28 -5.71
CA GLY A 92 8.48 -14.45 -6.61
C GLY A 92 9.37 -13.21 -6.65
N ILE A 93 8.78 -12.02 -6.75
CA ILE A 93 9.49 -10.72 -6.71
C ILE A 93 10.17 -10.52 -5.35
N ILE A 94 9.47 -10.80 -4.24
CA ILE A 94 10.01 -10.70 -2.88
C ILE A 94 11.18 -11.68 -2.69
N LYS A 95 11.07 -12.94 -3.13
CA LYS A 95 12.19 -13.91 -3.07
C LYS A 95 13.38 -13.45 -3.90
N LYS A 96 13.15 -12.86 -5.07
CA LYS A 96 14.21 -12.32 -5.93
C LYS A 96 14.89 -11.10 -5.30
N GLN A 97 14.14 -10.16 -4.73
CA GLN A 97 14.70 -9.03 -3.99
C GLN A 97 15.46 -9.47 -2.75
N ALA A 98 14.94 -10.44 -1.98
CA ALA A 98 15.64 -10.99 -0.81
C ALA A 98 16.98 -11.64 -1.20
N ALA A 99 17.04 -12.38 -2.31
CA ALA A 99 18.28 -12.94 -2.83
C ALA A 99 19.26 -11.85 -3.31
N GLN A 100 18.76 -10.77 -3.94
CA GLN A 100 19.59 -9.62 -4.32
C GLN A 100 20.12 -8.85 -3.10
N LEU A 101 19.32 -8.73 -2.02
CA LEU A 101 19.77 -8.15 -0.75
C LEU A 101 20.85 -9.02 -0.08
N ASP A 102 20.67 -10.35 -0.04
CA ASP A 102 21.68 -11.25 0.54
C ASP A 102 23.00 -11.18 -0.24
N ASP A 103 22.96 -11.12 -1.58
CA ASP A 103 24.17 -10.95 -2.38
C ASP A 103 24.84 -9.58 -2.15
N ALA A 104 24.07 -8.49 -2.13
CA ALA A 104 24.59 -7.16 -1.80
C ALA A 104 25.20 -7.10 -0.38
N ASN A 105 24.58 -7.76 0.60
CA ASN A 105 25.06 -7.84 1.98
C ASN A 105 26.34 -8.70 2.09
N ARG A 106 26.47 -9.78 1.31
CA ARG A 106 27.71 -10.56 1.16
C ARG A 106 28.82 -9.74 0.52
N GLN A 107 28.51 -8.97 -0.53
CA GLN A 107 29.47 -8.05 -1.16
C GLN A 107 29.94 -6.98 -0.15
N GLN A 108 29.03 -6.41 0.64
CA GLN A 108 29.37 -5.46 1.70
C GLN A 108 30.25 -6.10 2.79
N ALA A 109 29.93 -7.32 3.24
CA ALA A 109 30.74 -8.05 4.21
C ALA A 109 32.14 -8.42 3.66
N ALA A 110 32.24 -8.76 2.37
CA ALA A 110 33.51 -9.00 1.71
C ALA A 110 34.36 -7.72 1.62
N LEU A 111 33.76 -6.58 1.27
CA LEU A 111 34.41 -5.26 1.28
C LEU A 111 34.84 -4.85 2.69
N ALA A 112 34.01 -5.09 3.71
CA ALA A 112 34.37 -4.82 5.11
C ALA A 112 35.54 -5.69 5.58
N LYS A 113 35.58 -6.96 5.19
CA LYS A 113 36.73 -7.84 5.49
C LYS A 113 38.00 -7.41 4.74
N GLN A 114 37.88 -6.98 3.49
CA GLN A 114 39.00 -6.39 2.76
C GLN A 114 39.49 -5.09 3.41
N LEU A 115 38.56 -4.28 3.96
CA LEU A 115 38.90 -3.07 4.72
C LEU A 115 39.66 -3.42 6.00
N ASP A 116 39.24 -4.44 6.77
CA ASP A 116 39.95 -4.92 7.97
C ASP A 116 41.33 -5.49 7.64
N GLU A 117 41.47 -6.31 6.58
CA GLU A 117 42.79 -6.78 6.11
C GLU A 117 43.70 -5.62 5.66
N VAL A 118 43.15 -4.60 5.01
CA VAL A 118 43.88 -3.37 4.65
C VAL A 118 44.23 -2.58 5.92
N GLN A 119 43.33 -2.46 6.89
CA GLN A 119 43.54 -1.72 8.12
C GLN A 119 44.61 -2.37 9.01
N GLN A 120 44.63 -3.70 9.13
CA GLN A 120 45.71 -4.43 9.80
C GLN A 120 47.05 -4.24 9.08
N LYS A 121 47.06 -4.36 7.74
CA LYS A 121 48.27 -4.13 6.93
C LYS A 121 48.76 -2.68 7.01
N VAL A 122 47.86 -1.71 7.21
CA VAL A 122 48.18 -0.29 7.42
C VAL A 122 48.63 0.00 8.86
N ALA A 123 48.09 -0.68 9.87
CA ALA A 123 48.55 -0.55 11.26
C ALA A 123 50.00 -1.00 11.45
N THR A 124 50.51 -1.86 10.56
CA THR A 124 51.94 -2.20 10.45
C THR A 124 52.80 -1.20 9.67
N ILE A 125 52.22 -0.11 9.13
CA ILE A 125 52.95 0.95 8.40
C ILE A 125 53.00 2.22 9.27
N SER A 126 54.16 2.86 9.27
CA SER A 126 54.50 4.04 10.09
C SER A 126 53.53 5.22 9.99
N GLY A 127 53.59 6.15 10.95
CA GLY A 127 52.62 7.26 11.11
C GLY A 127 52.44 8.23 9.93
N SER A 128 53.28 8.17 8.89
CA SER A 128 53.07 8.82 7.58
C SER A 128 51.90 8.21 6.79
N ASP A 129 51.72 6.91 6.93
CA ASP A 129 50.82 6.09 6.14
C ASP A 129 49.48 5.92 6.85
N ALA A 130 49.47 5.88 8.19
CA ALA A 130 48.26 6.03 8.99
C ALA A 130 47.49 7.32 8.65
N LYS A 131 48.19 8.45 8.45
CA LYS A 131 47.57 9.70 7.96
C LYS A 131 47.07 9.59 6.52
N THR A 132 47.83 8.92 5.65
CA THR A 132 47.42 8.69 4.26
C THR A 132 46.17 7.79 4.17
N TRP A 133 46.01 6.84 5.09
CA TRP A 133 44.83 5.98 5.22
C TRP A 133 43.58 6.74 5.68
N LEU A 134 43.68 7.67 6.64
CA LEU A 134 42.55 8.50 7.06
C LEU A 134 41.95 9.32 5.90
N LEU A 135 42.78 9.87 5.01
CA LEU A 135 42.29 10.55 3.80
C LEU A 135 41.54 9.58 2.86
N ALA A 136 42.05 8.36 2.68
CA ALA A 136 41.39 7.34 1.85
C ALA A 136 40.09 6.83 2.48
N GLN A 137 40.05 6.72 3.81
CA GLN A 137 38.86 6.36 4.58
C GLN A 137 37.77 7.44 4.43
N ALA A 138 38.14 8.72 4.46
CA ALA A 138 37.22 9.84 4.20
C ALA A 138 36.71 9.85 2.75
N ASP A 139 37.58 9.68 1.74
CA ASP A 139 37.17 9.57 0.33
C ASP A 139 36.18 8.42 0.09
N PHE A 140 36.45 7.25 0.68
CA PHE A 140 35.53 6.11 0.65
C PHE A 140 34.18 6.43 1.31
N LEU A 141 34.19 7.04 2.50
CA LEU A 141 32.96 7.38 3.22
C LEU A 141 32.11 8.41 2.48
N VAL A 142 32.71 9.42 1.84
CA VAL A 142 31.98 10.39 1.00
C VAL A 142 31.41 9.72 -0.25
N LYS A 143 32.17 8.84 -0.93
CA LYS A 143 31.66 8.07 -2.08
C LYS A 143 30.53 7.11 -1.70
N LEU A 144 30.59 6.51 -0.51
CA LEU A 144 29.51 5.69 0.04
C LEU A 144 28.29 6.53 0.45
N ALA A 145 28.51 7.74 0.99
CA ALA A 145 27.45 8.69 1.30
C ALA A 145 26.68 9.10 0.03
N GLY A 146 27.40 9.49 -1.04
CA GLY A 146 26.80 9.79 -2.34
C GLY A 146 26.02 8.60 -2.90
N ARG A 147 26.56 7.38 -2.82
CA ARG A 147 25.82 6.17 -3.20
C ARG A 147 24.52 6.02 -2.40
N LYS A 148 24.57 6.13 -1.06
CA LYS A 148 23.39 6.05 -0.20
C LYS A 148 22.37 7.14 -0.51
N LEU A 149 22.83 8.33 -0.83
CA LEU A 149 22.01 9.48 -1.20
C LEU A 149 21.24 9.24 -2.51
N TRP A 150 21.92 8.86 -3.59
CA TRP A 150 21.31 8.78 -4.93
C TRP A 150 20.71 7.42 -5.28
N SER A 151 21.19 6.32 -4.68
CA SER A 151 20.65 4.96 -4.90
C SER A 151 19.50 4.66 -3.94
N ASP A 152 19.71 4.92 -2.65
CA ASP A 152 18.82 4.43 -1.59
C ASP A 152 17.92 5.54 -1.03
N GLN A 153 18.11 6.80 -1.49
CA GLN A 153 17.46 8.02 -0.98
C GLN A 153 17.62 8.21 0.54
N ASP A 154 18.66 7.59 1.12
CA ASP A 154 18.91 7.55 2.55
C ASP A 154 19.81 8.71 2.99
N VAL A 155 19.20 9.89 3.11
CA VAL A 155 19.84 11.12 3.61
C VAL A 155 20.41 10.95 5.02
N THR A 156 19.74 10.18 5.88
CA THR A 156 20.17 9.99 7.29
C THR A 156 21.49 9.24 7.35
N THR A 157 21.61 8.11 6.63
CA THR A 157 22.86 7.36 6.55
C THR A 157 23.91 8.14 5.76
N ALA A 158 23.56 8.84 4.68
CA ALA A 158 24.50 9.68 3.93
C ALA A 158 25.12 10.77 4.84
N ALA A 159 24.31 11.49 5.61
CA ALA A 159 24.78 12.50 6.55
C ALA A 159 25.62 11.90 7.69
N ALA A 160 25.31 10.69 8.16
CA ALA A 160 26.13 9.99 9.15
C ALA A 160 27.50 9.56 8.60
N LEU A 161 27.54 9.10 7.34
CA LEU A 161 28.77 8.77 6.61
C LEU A 161 29.63 10.02 6.37
N LEU A 162 29.03 11.14 5.99
CA LEU A 162 29.73 12.43 5.87
C LEU A 162 30.31 12.91 7.22
N LYS A 163 29.56 12.81 8.32
CA LYS A 163 30.07 13.12 9.67
C LYS A 163 31.27 12.22 10.05
N SER A 164 31.21 10.95 9.66
CA SER A 164 32.31 10.00 9.86
C SER A 164 33.54 10.35 9.01
N ALA A 165 33.33 10.85 7.79
CA ALA A 165 34.38 11.35 6.92
C ALA A 165 35.06 12.61 7.50
N ASP A 166 34.30 13.59 8.00
CA ASP A 166 34.88 14.78 8.64
C ASP A 166 35.69 14.43 9.88
N ALA A 167 35.20 13.51 10.73
CA ALA A 167 35.94 13.02 11.89
C ALA A 167 37.28 12.38 11.48
N SER A 168 37.29 11.54 10.44
CA SER A 168 38.51 10.93 9.92
C SER A 168 39.53 11.96 9.41
N LEU A 169 39.08 13.05 8.77
CA LEU A 169 39.95 14.17 8.39
C LEU A 169 40.39 15.03 9.59
N ALA A 170 39.56 15.14 10.64
CA ALA A 170 39.90 15.88 11.85
C ALA A 170 41.08 15.24 12.59
N ASP A 171 41.06 13.91 12.73
CA ASP A 171 42.11 13.13 13.41
C ASP A 171 43.49 13.25 12.74
N MET A 172 43.54 13.57 11.43
CA MET A 172 44.80 13.84 10.74
C MET A 172 45.52 15.10 11.24
N ASN A 173 44.77 16.07 11.78
CA ASN A 173 45.21 17.37 12.25
C ASN A 173 46.12 18.11 11.23
N ASP A 174 45.70 18.15 9.96
CA ASP A 174 46.44 18.72 8.84
C ASP A 174 45.71 19.95 8.25
N PRO A 175 46.30 21.16 8.29
CA PRO A 175 45.68 22.38 7.75
C PRO A 175 45.35 22.34 6.26
N SER A 176 46.01 21.49 5.46
CA SER A 176 45.71 21.36 4.02
C SER A 176 44.32 20.77 3.73
N LEU A 177 43.72 20.11 4.73
CA LEU A 177 42.39 19.48 4.62
C LEU A 177 41.23 20.41 4.94
N ILE A 178 41.49 21.64 5.41
CA ILE A 178 40.43 22.59 5.84
C ILE A 178 39.39 22.83 4.72
N THR A 179 39.83 22.88 3.46
CA THR A 179 38.93 23.04 2.31
C THR A 179 38.01 21.83 2.12
N ALA A 180 38.52 20.61 2.30
CA ALA A 180 37.72 19.39 2.21
C ALA A 180 36.74 19.28 3.39
N ARG A 181 37.21 19.54 4.62
CA ARG A 181 36.37 19.55 5.82
C ARG A 181 35.22 20.54 5.73
N ARG A 182 35.47 21.76 5.23
CA ARG A 182 34.41 22.75 4.98
C ARG A 182 33.38 22.22 4.00
N ALA A 183 33.81 21.68 2.86
CA ALA A 183 32.87 21.13 1.87
C ALA A 183 32.04 19.96 2.43
N ILE A 184 32.61 19.09 3.28
CA ILE A 184 31.84 18.06 4.00
C ILE A 184 30.83 18.69 4.96
N THR A 185 31.20 19.74 5.70
CA THR A 185 30.28 20.48 6.58
C THR A 185 29.13 21.12 5.79
N ASP A 186 29.42 21.72 4.64
CA ASP A 186 28.43 22.35 3.76
C ASP A 186 27.48 21.28 3.17
N ASP A 187 28.02 20.14 2.72
CA ASP A 187 27.23 18.98 2.26
C ASP A 187 26.33 18.45 3.40
N ILE A 188 26.85 18.28 4.63
CA ILE A 188 26.07 17.86 5.81
C ILE A 188 24.95 18.87 6.10
N ALA A 189 25.21 20.18 6.00
CA ALA A 189 24.22 21.22 6.22
C ALA A 189 23.10 21.17 5.18
N SER A 190 23.45 20.96 3.90
CA SER A 190 22.50 20.76 2.80
C SER A 190 21.64 19.51 3.03
N LEU A 191 22.23 18.37 3.39
CA LEU A 191 21.47 17.15 3.68
C LEU A 191 20.57 17.29 4.92
N SER A 192 21.00 18.07 5.91
CA SER A 192 20.24 18.28 7.16
C SER A 192 18.96 19.10 6.97
N SER A 193 18.83 19.92 5.90
CA SER A 193 17.58 20.63 5.61
C SER A 193 16.53 19.69 4.99
N VAL A 194 16.95 18.78 4.11
CA VAL A 194 16.07 17.76 3.50
C VAL A 194 15.50 16.82 4.55
N ALA A 195 16.28 16.48 5.57
CA ALA A 195 15.88 15.63 6.69
C ALA A 195 14.88 16.29 7.68
N GLN A 196 14.46 17.54 7.47
CA GLN A 196 13.48 18.21 8.35
C GLN A 196 12.02 17.83 8.07
N ILE A 197 11.74 17.14 6.96
CA ILE A 197 10.41 16.58 6.68
C ILE A 197 10.18 15.41 7.63
N ASP A 198 9.14 15.50 8.47
CA ASP A 198 8.79 14.47 9.46
C ASP A 198 8.08 13.27 8.83
N TYR A 199 8.84 12.47 8.08
CA TYR A 199 8.35 11.25 7.43
C TYR A 199 7.77 10.25 8.45
N ASP A 200 8.37 10.12 9.63
CA ASP A 200 7.89 9.22 10.69
C ASP A 200 6.55 9.69 11.27
N GLY A 201 6.38 11.00 11.50
CA GLY A 201 5.11 11.59 11.91
C GLY A 201 3.99 11.43 10.87
N ILE A 202 4.32 11.54 9.58
CA ILE A 202 3.40 11.24 8.48
C ILE A 202 2.97 9.76 8.51
N ILE A 203 3.94 8.83 8.60
CA ILE A 203 3.66 7.39 8.71
C ILE A 203 2.80 7.07 9.94
N LEU A 204 3.08 7.69 11.09
CA LEU A 204 2.30 7.50 12.31
C LEU A 204 0.85 7.95 12.13
N LYS A 205 0.60 9.12 11.52
CA LYS A 205 -0.74 9.63 11.22
C LYS A 205 -1.52 8.72 10.25
N LEU A 206 -0.87 8.21 9.21
CA LEU A 206 -1.48 7.27 8.27
C LEU A 206 -1.90 5.96 8.95
N ASN A 207 -1.07 5.45 9.85
CA ASN A 207 -1.40 4.28 10.67
C ASN A 207 -2.53 4.57 11.68
N GLN A 208 -2.59 5.79 12.24
CA GLN A 208 -3.70 6.21 13.10
C GLN A 208 -5.03 6.26 12.32
N LEU A 209 -5.04 6.83 11.11
CA LEU A 209 -6.20 6.81 10.22
C LEU A 209 -6.63 5.36 9.87
N SER A 210 -5.67 4.48 9.59
CA SER A 210 -5.89 3.05 9.32
C SER A 210 -6.58 2.28 10.47
N ASN A 211 -6.52 2.82 11.69
CA ASN A 211 -7.24 2.30 12.86
C ASN A 211 -8.55 3.07 13.12
N GLN A 212 -8.61 4.36 12.80
CA GLN A 212 -9.82 5.18 12.96
C GLN A 212 -10.94 4.83 11.98
N ILE A 213 -10.60 4.31 10.79
CA ILE A 213 -11.58 3.82 9.80
C ILE A 213 -12.59 2.83 10.40
N ASP A 214 -12.20 2.11 11.46
CA ASP A 214 -13.07 1.12 12.09
C ASP A 214 -14.27 1.72 12.82
N ASN A 215 -14.14 2.97 13.26
CA ASN A 215 -15.11 3.71 14.07
C ASN A 215 -15.99 4.65 13.25
N LEU A 216 -15.72 4.81 11.95
CA LEU A 216 -16.51 5.69 11.09
C LEU A 216 -17.88 5.07 10.79
N ARG A 217 -18.93 5.90 10.83
CA ARG A 217 -20.30 5.49 10.54
C ARG A 217 -20.53 5.48 9.03
N LEU A 218 -21.05 4.37 8.50
CA LEU A 218 -21.50 4.27 7.11
C LEU A 218 -22.66 5.25 6.87
N ALA A 219 -22.79 5.76 5.65
CA ALA A 219 -23.94 6.59 5.29
C ALA A 219 -25.20 5.72 5.20
N ASP A 220 -26.27 6.12 5.90
CA ASP A 220 -27.59 5.51 5.71
C ASP A 220 -28.06 5.81 4.29
N ASN A 221 -28.20 4.75 3.48
CA ASN A 221 -28.71 4.82 2.11
C ASN A 221 -30.22 4.46 2.04
N ASP A 222 -30.94 4.58 3.16
CA ASP A 222 -32.40 4.45 3.23
C ASP A 222 -33.08 5.69 2.62
N THR A 223 -32.94 5.86 1.31
CA THR A 223 -33.69 6.84 0.51
C THR A 223 -35.09 6.32 0.18
N ASP A 224 -35.91 6.10 1.22
CA ASP A 224 -37.36 5.89 1.08
C ASP A 224 -38.12 6.92 1.93
N GLY A 225 -38.56 8.03 1.31
CA GLY A 225 -39.50 8.95 1.95
C GLY A 225 -39.31 10.47 1.81
N SER A 226 -38.27 10.98 1.13
CA SER A 226 -38.10 12.43 0.93
C SER A 226 -38.75 12.93 -0.38
N PRO A 227 -39.69 13.90 -0.36
CA PRO A 227 -40.25 14.48 -1.57
C PRO A 227 -39.22 15.34 -2.32
N MET A 228 -39.07 15.09 -3.62
CA MET A 228 -38.15 15.80 -4.50
C MET A 228 -38.80 17.09 -5.01
N ASP A 229 -38.50 18.23 -4.39
CA ASP A 229 -38.87 19.56 -4.91
C ASP A 229 -37.86 20.62 -4.45
N SER A 230 -36.96 21.05 -5.35
CA SER A 230 -36.59 22.47 -5.55
C SER A 230 -35.51 22.63 -6.63
N ASP A 231 -35.91 23.16 -7.78
CA ASP A 231 -34.98 23.79 -8.72
C ASP A 231 -34.33 25.02 -8.09
N SER A 232 -33.02 25.21 -8.30
CA SER A 232 -32.47 26.55 -8.49
C SER A 232 -31.12 26.52 -9.21
N SER A 233 -30.99 27.40 -10.20
CA SER A 233 -29.77 27.62 -10.98
C SER A 233 -28.84 28.63 -10.32
N GLU A 234 -27.52 28.43 -10.44
CA GLU A 234 -26.63 29.38 -11.12
C GLU A 234 -25.21 28.81 -11.27
N LEU A 235 -24.48 29.27 -12.29
CA LEU A 235 -23.07 28.92 -12.53
C LEU A 235 -22.18 30.12 -12.19
N SER A 236 -21.33 29.96 -11.17
CA SER A 236 -20.19 30.86 -10.90
C SER A 236 -19.02 30.49 -11.80
N SER A 237 -18.34 31.49 -12.36
CA SER A 237 -17.15 31.33 -13.19
C SER A 237 -15.88 31.78 -12.46
N SER A 238 -15.30 30.89 -11.64
CA SER A 238 -13.99 31.08 -11.02
C SER A 238 -13.09 29.84 -11.18
N LEU A 239 -11.80 30.06 -11.44
CA LEU A 239 -10.80 29.01 -11.63
C LEU A 239 -10.38 28.28 -10.33
N SER A 240 -11.09 28.53 -9.22
CA SER A 240 -10.93 27.86 -7.93
C SER A 240 -11.81 26.61 -7.76
N GLU A 241 -12.63 26.24 -8.76
CA GLU A 241 -13.76 25.31 -8.60
C GLU A 241 -13.54 23.88 -9.16
N TRP A 242 -12.30 23.40 -9.33
CA TRP A 242 -12.05 22.02 -9.80
C TRP A 242 -12.69 20.96 -8.89
N ARG A 243 -12.66 21.18 -7.57
CA ARG A 243 -13.28 20.31 -6.55
C ARG A 243 -14.82 20.33 -6.58
N VAL A 244 -15.42 21.45 -7.00
CA VAL A 244 -16.88 21.59 -7.16
C VAL A 244 -17.34 20.94 -8.48
N ASN A 245 -16.54 21.06 -9.54
CA ASN A 245 -16.81 20.37 -10.80
C ASN A 245 -16.71 18.84 -10.66
N LEU A 246 -15.75 18.32 -9.87
CA LEU A 246 -15.68 16.89 -9.57
C LEU A 246 -16.98 16.38 -8.93
N GLN A 247 -17.50 17.11 -7.94
CA GLN A 247 -18.78 16.80 -7.27
C GLN A 247 -19.97 16.84 -8.24
N LYS A 248 -20.04 17.84 -9.14
CA LYS A 248 -21.09 17.93 -10.17
C LYS A 248 -20.99 16.83 -11.22
N SER A 249 -19.78 16.42 -11.63
CA SER A 249 -19.60 15.26 -12.51
C SER A 249 -19.95 13.94 -11.83
N TRP A 250 -19.71 13.82 -10.51
CA TRP A 250 -20.08 12.65 -9.71
C TRP A 250 -21.60 12.48 -9.62
N GLN A 251 -22.35 13.56 -9.35
CA GLN A 251 -23.82 13.51 -9.33
C GLN A 251 -24.42 13.12 -10.69
N ASN A 252 -23.95 13.71 -11.80
CA ASN A 252 -24.43 13.33 -13.14
C ASN A 252 -24.03 11.89 -13.55
N PHE A 253 -22.89 11.38 -13.09
CA PHE A 253 -22.45 10.01 -13.36
C PHE A 253 -23.29 8.97 -12.61
N MET A 254 -23.68 9.26 -11.36
CA MET A 254 -24.56 8.40 -10.56
C MET A 254 -26.00 8.36 -11.11
N ASP A 255 -26.55 9.50 -11.54
CA ASP A 255 -27.90 9.58 -12.13
C ASP A 255 -28.03 8.80 -13.45
N SER A 256 -26.92 8.65 -14.19
CA SER A 256 -26.94 8.17 -15.58
C SER A 256 -26.81 6.65 -15.76
N PHE A 257 -26.53 5.86 -14.71
CA PHE A 257 -26.22 4.43 -14.86
C PHE A 257 -27.02 3.45 -13.99
N ILE A 258 -27.93 3.92 -13.12
CA ILE A 258 -28.78 3.06 -12.29
C ILE A 258 -30.26 3.42 -12.45
N THR A 259 -30.86 3.04 -13.58
CA THR A 259 -32.32 3.14 -13.76
C THR A 259 -33.03 1.97 -13.04
N ILE A 260 -33.43 2.18 -11.78
CA ILE A 260 -34.24 1.22 -11.03
C ILE A 260 -35.65 1.19 -11.61
N ARG A 261 -35.97 0.14 -12.38
CA ARG A 261 -37.33 -0.14 -12.82
C ARG A 261 -37.99 -1.12 -11.86
N ARG A 262 -38.81 -0.59 -10.95
CA ARG A 262 -39.50 -1.42 -9.94
C ARG A 262 -40.42 -2.44 -10.62
N ARG A 263 -40.29 -3.70 -10.24
CA ARG A 263 -41.34 -4.72 -10.34
C ARG A 263 -41.67 -5.09 -8.91
N ASP A 264 -42.94 -4.94 -8.54
CA ASP A 264 -43.40 -5.33 -7.21
C ASP A 264 -43.35 -6.85 -7.09
N ASP A 265 -42.61 -7.37 -6.12
CA ASP A 265 -42.83 -8.70 -5.56
C ASP A 265 -42.23 -8.83 -4.16
N THR A 266 -42.97 -9.50 -3.28
CA THR A 266 -42.71 -9.51 -1.83
C THR A 266 -41.72 -10.61 -1.45
N ALA A 267 -40.45 -10.26 -1.33
CA ALA A 267 -39.47 -11.05 -0.59
C ALA A 267 -38.32 -10.16 -0.11
N VAL A 268 -38.06 -10.12 1.20
CA VAL A 268 -36.84 -9.53 1.76
C VAL A 268 -35.74 -10.62 1.76
N PRO A 269 -34.67 -10.50 0.96
CA PRO A 269 -33.46 -11.28 1.15
C PRO A 269 -32.60 -10.52 2.16
N LEU A 270 -32.57 -10.99 3.41
CA LEU A 270 -31.68 -10.42 4.41
C LEU A 270 -30.22 -10.69 4.03
N LEU A 271 -29.55 -9.62 3.60
CA LEU A 271 -28.11 -9.44 3.46
C LEU A 271 -27.39 -10.24 2.35
N ALA A 272 -26.53 -9.54 1.62
CA ALA A 272 -25.21 -10.05 1.24
C ALA A 272 -24.21 -9.52 2.30
N PRO A 273 -23.85 -10.32 3.33
CA PRO A 273 -23.18 -9.79 4.52
C PRO A 273 -21.65 -9.80 4.37
N ASN A 274 -21.04 -8.67 3.96
CA ASN A 274 -19.59 -8.36 4.02
C ASN A 274 -19.14 -7.08 3.27
N GLN A 275 -20.01 -6.38 2.55
CA GLN A 275 -19.65 -5.20 1.72
C GLN A 275 -18.90 -4.10 2.51
N ASP A 276 -19.31 -3.88 3.76
CA ASP A 276 -18.72 -2.95 4.72
C ASP A 276 -17.27 -3.31 5.11
N VAL A 277 -17.01 -4.60 5.33
CA VAL A 277 -15.68 -5.13 5.64
C VAL A 277 -14.75 -4.95 4.45
N TYR A 278 -15.22 -5.19 3.22
CA TYR A 278 -14.42 -4.98 2.02
C TYR A 278 -14.06 -3.51 1.79
N LEU A 279 -15.02 -2.58 1.95
CA LEU A 279 -14.77 -1.15 1.80
C LEU A 279 -13.69 -0.66 2.79
N ARG A 280 -13.87 -1.02 4.07
CA ARG A 280 -12.97 -0.72 5.18
C ARG A 280 -11.55 -1.25 4.93
N GLU A 281 -11.43 -2.49 4.46
CA GLU A 281 -10.13 -3.09 4.15
C GLU A 281 -9.48 -2.51 2.89
N ASN A 282 -10.27 -2.09 1.89
CA ASN A 282 -9.76 -1.34 0.74
C ASN A 282 -9.19 0.03 1.16
N ILE A 283 -9.90 0.77 2.02
CA ILE A 283 -9.42 2.05 2.57
C ILE A 283 -8.14 1.84 3.40
N ARG A 284 -8.11 0.82 4.27
CA ARG A 284 -6.92 0.42 5.03
C ARG A 284 -5.73 0.10 4.13
N SER A 285 -5.95 -0.69 3.07
CA SER A 285 -4.95 -1.02 2.06
C SER A 285 -4.39 0.23 1.37
N ARG A 286 -5.23 1.20 1.00
CA ARG A 286 -4.77 2.49 0.45
C ARG A 286 -3.94 3.30 1.46
N LEU A 287 -4.37 3.38 2.72
CA LEU A 287 -3.60 4.08 3.77
C LEU A 287 -2.24 3.40 4.02
N LEU A 288 -2.17 2.07 3.95
CA LEU A 288 -0.91 1.32 4.03
C LEU A 288 -0.01 1.57 2.81
N VAL A 289 -0.57 1.64 1.60
CA VAL A 289 0.17 2.03 0.38
C VAL A 289 0.72 3.46 0.51
N ALA A 290 -0.07 4.40 1.03
CA ALA A 290 0.40 5.75 1.34
C ALA A 290 1.56 5.70 2.35
N ALA A 291 1.43 4.95 3.45
CA ALA A 291 2.48 4.83 4.47
C ALA A 291 3.78 4.20 3.93
N GLN A 292 3.70 3.30 2.95
CA GLN A 292 4.87 2.72 2.27
C GLN A 292 5.47 3.64 1.20
N ALA A 293 4.69 4.56 0.63
CA ALA A 293 5.15 5.54 -0.35
C ALA A 293 5.99 6.65 0.29
N VAL A 294 5.67 7.04 1.54
CA VAL A 294 6.34 8.10 2.32
C VAL A 294 7.87 7.91 2.44
N PRO A 295 8.41 6.80 2.98
CA PRO A 295 9.86 6.59 3.11
C PRO A 295 10.55 6.25 1.77
N ARG A 296 9.79 6.15 0.68
CA ARG A 296 10.28 5.92 -0.69
C ARG A 296 10.15 7.18 -1.56
N HIS A 297 9.72 8.30 -0.99
CA HIS A 297 9.51 9.58 -1.65
C HIS A 297 8.58 9.49 -2.89
N GLN A 298 7.64 8.54 -2.90
CA GLN A 298 6.73 8.27 -4.01
C GLN A 298 5.49 9.19 -3.95
N GLU A 299 5.72 10.49 -4.16
CA GLU A 299 4.70 11.56 -4.08
C GLU A 299 3.41 11.23 -4.84
N GLU A 300 3.51 10.74 -6.08
CA GLU A 300 2.35 10.41 -6.90
C GLU A 300 1.54 9.25 -6.28
N THR A 301 2.21 8.16 -5.88
CA THR A 301 1.57 7.01 -5.22
C THR A 301 0.92 7.41 -3.90
N TYR A 302 1.58 8.27 -3.12
CA TYR A 302 1.07 8.83 -1.87
C TYR A 302 -0.21 9.67 -2.09
N ARG A 303 -0.16 10.64 -3.02
CA ARG A 303 -1.31 11.49 -3.36
C ARG A 303 -2.47 10.68 -3.90
N GLN A 304 -2.23 9.78 -4.85
CA GLN A 304 -3.27 8.91 -5.41
C GLN A 304 -3.89 8.02 -4.34
N ALA A 305 -3.10 7.46 -3.42
CA ALA A 305 -3.61 6.64 -2.33
C ALA A 305 -4.54 7.44 -1.39
N LEU A 306 -4.15 8.66 -1.01
CA LEU A 306 -4.98 9.53 -0.17
C LEU A 306 -6.23 10.07 -0.89
N ASP A 307 -6.14 10.37 -2.18
CA ASP A 307 -7.28 10.79 -3.01
C ASP A 307 -8.33 9.68 -3.14
N ASN A 308 -7.89 8.42 -3.35
CA ASN A 308 -8.78 7.25 -3.29
C ASN A 308 -9.46 7.12 -1.92
N VAL A 309 -8.74 7.33 -0.82
CA VAL A 309 -9.31 7.29 0.54
C VAL A 309 -10.34 8.40 0.75
N SER A 310 -10.02 9.65 0.40
CA SER A 310 -10.94 10.79 0.51
C SER A 310 -12.20 10.56 -0.33
N THR A 311 -12.04 10.04 -1.56
CA THR A 311 -13.15 9.70 -2.47
C THR A 311 -14.05 8.60 -1.88
N TRP A 312 -13.49 7.48 -1.43
CA TRP A 312 -14.28 6.37 -0.90
C TRP A 312 -14.95 6.71 0.44
N VAL A 313 -14.29 7.46 1.32
CA VAL A 313 -14.93 7.90 2.57
C VAL A 313 -16.07 8.87 2.28
N ARG A 314 -15.91 9.83 1.35
CA ARG A 314 -16.99 10.74 0.95
C ARG A 314 -18.15 10.05 0.22
N ALA A 315 -17.90 8.92 -0.45
CA ALA A 315 -18.93 8.21 -1.22
C ALA A 315 -19.78 7.24 -0.39
N TYR A 316 -19.25 6.71 0.71
CA TYR A 316 -19.86 5.58 1.43
C TYR A 316 -20.03 5.78 2.96
N TYR A 317 -19.38 6.78 3.56
CA TYR A 317 -19.51 7.07 4.99
C TYR A 317 -20.34 8.33 5.25
N ASP A 318 -20.94 8.41 6.43
CA ASP A 318 -21.71 9.57 6.89
C ASP A 318 -20.76 10.78 6.99
N THR A 319 -20.77 11.63 5.97
CA THR A 319 -19.94 12.84 5.91
C THR A 319 -20.40 13.94 6.86
N ASP A 320 -21.56 13.79 7.51
CA ASP A 320 -22.01 14.72 8.53
C ASP A 320 -21.56 14.35 9.94
N ASP A 321 -21.21 13.08 10.17
CA ASP A 321 -20.61 12.58 11.41
C ASP A 321 -19.27 13.29 11.75
N ALA A 322 -19.08 13.59 13.03
CA ALA A 322 -17.93 14.33 13.51
C ALA A 322 -16.60 13.56 13.35
N ALA A 323 -16.62 12.23 13.47
CA ALA A 323 -15.43 11.40 13.28
C ALA A 323 -15.05 11.33 11.79
N THR A 324 -16.02 11.20 10.89
CA THR A 324 -15.79 11.22 9.44
C THR A 324 -15.25 12.57 8.98
N LYS A 325 -15.80 13.68 9.50
CA LYS A 325 -15.29 15.04 9.25
C LYS A 325 -13.83 15.19 9.68
N ALA A 326 -13.49 14.78 10.90
CA ALA A 326 -12.12 14.85 11.43
C ALA A 326 -11.14 13.95 10.64
N PHE A 327 -11.57 12.74 10.26
CA PHE A 327 -10.79 11.82 9.44
C PHE A 327 -10.48 12.43 8.06
N LEU A 328 -11.50 12.97 7.37
CA LEU A 328 -11.32 13.62 6.07
C LEU A 328 -10.45 14.87 6.17
N GLU A 329 -10.56 15.66 7.24
CA GLU A 329 -9.70 16.82 7.47
C GLU A 329 -8.22 16.43 7.61
N GLU A 330 -7.91 15.32 8.30
CA GLU A 330 -6.54 14.85 8.46
C GLU A 330 -5.99 14.21 7.17
N VAL A 331 -6.83 13.47 6.40
CA VAL A 331 -6.49 13.00 5.05
C VAL A 331 -6.21 14.17 4.11
N ASP A 332 -7.05 15.20 4.11
CA ASP A 332 -6.89 16.39 3.28
C ASP A 332 -5.60 17.16 3.69
N LYS A 333 -5.29 17.29 4.99
CA LYS A 333 -4.02 17.86 5.49
C LYS A 333 -2.81 17.06 5.03
N LEU A 334 -2.84 15.73 5.18
CA LEU A 334 -1.76 14.84 4.75
C LEU A 334 -1.53 14.94 3.24
N SER A 335 -2.59 14.98 2.43
CA SER A 335 -2.48 15.13 0.97
C SER A 335 -1.87 16.48 0.53
N GLN A 336 -1.89 17.50 1.39
CA GLN A 336 -1.23 18.78 1.14
C GLN A 336 0.24 18.78 1.55
N GLN A 337 0.67 17.85 2.40
CA GLN A 337 2.09 17.69 2.74
C GLN A 337 2.85 17.08 1.56
N ASN A 338 4.04 17.60 1.31
CA ASN A 338 4.92 17.16 0.23
C ASN A 338 5.95 16.20 0.81
N ILE A 339 6.01 14.97 0.30
CA ILE A 339 6.99 13.94 0.67
C ILE A 339 8.14 13.81 -0.33
N THR A 340 8.11 14.61 -1.41
CA THR A 340 9.17 14.70 -2.41
C THR A 340 10.46 15.20 -1.79
N MET A 341 11.55 14.53 -2.10
CA MET A 341 12.88 14.82 -1.61
C MET A 341 13.70 15.52 -2.71
N ASP A 342 14.09 16.78 -2.49
CA ASP A 342 15.03 17.48 -3.36
C ASP A 342 16.46 17.14 -2.94
N LEU A 343 17.20 16.46 -3.82
CA LEU A 343 18.53 15.93 -3.54
C LEU A 343 19.57 16.61 -4.42
N PRO A 344 20.71 17.08 -3.86
CA PRO A 344 21.77 17.67 -4.67
C PRO A 344 22.36 16.61 -5.60
N GLU A 345 22.51 16.91 -6.90
CA GLU A 345 23.04 15.97 -7.89
C GLU A 345 24.49 15.53 -7.61
N THR A 346 25.25 16.34 -6.87
CA THR A 346 26.65 16.06 -6.50
C THR A 346 26.94 16.54 -5.08
N LEU A 347 27.89 15.88 -4.41
CA LEU A 347 28.46 16.32 -3.13
C LEU A 347 29.73 17.13 -3.41
N GLY A 348 29.81 18.37 -2.89
CA GLY A 348 30.94 19.27 -3.14
C GLY A 348 32.26 18.71 -2.60
N SER A 349 32.19 17.98 -1.49
CA SER A 349 33.35 17.30 -0.89
C SER A 349 33.97 16.21 -1.76
N GLN A 350 33.19 15.53 -2.60
CA GLN A 350 33.64 14.36 -3.37
C GLN A 350 34.76 14.73 -4.36
N ALA A 351 34.55 15.77 -5.17
CA ALA A 351 35.55 16.21 -6.15
C ALA A 351 36.83 16.78 -5.50
N ILE A 352 36.70 17.35 -4.30
CA ILE A 352 37.83 17.90 -3.53
C ILE A 352 38.68 16.76 -2.96
N LEU A 353 38.05 15.76 -2.33
CA LEU A 353 38.74 14.58 -1.79
C LEU A 353 39.42 13.76 -2.87
N GLU A 354 38.76 13.54 -4.01
CA GLU A 354 39.33 12.81 -5.13
C GLU A 354 40.60 13.51 -5.67
N LYS A 355 40.58 14.84 -5.78
CA LYS A 355 41.77 15.62 -6.18
C LYS A 355 42.90 15.56 -5.14
N LEU A 356 42.57 15.55 -3.85
CA LEU A 356 43.56 15.38 -2.77
C LEU A 356 44.17 13.96 -2.83
N MET A 357 43.36 12.92 -3.00
CA MET A 357 43.80 11.54 -3.17
C MET A 357 44.71 11.36 -4.40
N GLN A 358 44.31 11.86 -5.57
CA GLN A 358 45.15 11.83 -6.78
C GLN A 358 46.51 12.52 -6.57
N THR A 359 46.51 13.67 -5.89
CA THR A 359 47.74 14.41 -5.54
C THR A 359 48.62 13.61 -4.58
N ARG A 360 48.02 12.96 -3.57
CA ARG A 360 48.74 12.14 -2.59
C ARG A 360 49.36 10.90 -3.23
N VAL A 361 48.59 10.17 -4.04
CA VAL A 361 49.06 8.99 -4.80
C VAL A 361 50.18 9.37 -5.78
N ARG A 362 50.03 10.48 -6.52
CA ARG A 362 51.11 11.01 -7.38
C ARG A 362 52.40 11.25 -6.57
N ASN A 363 52.30 11.90 -5.41
CA ASN A 363 53.45 12.23 -4.58
C ASN A 363 54.09 11.01 -3.90
N LEU A 364 53.34 9.92 -3.68
CA LEU A 364 53.89 8.64 -3.22
C LEU A 364 54.64 7.92 -4.34
N LEU A 365 54.06 7.86 -5.55
CA LEU A 365 54.69 7.25 -6.73
C LEU A 365 55.92 8.01 -7.23
N ALA A 366 56.02 9.31 -6.94
CA ALA A 366 57.13 10.17 -7.33
C ALA A 366 58.30 10.19 -6.31
N GLN A 367 58.17 9.53 -5.15
CA GLN A 367 59.29 9.41 -4.21
C GLN A 367 60.32 8.42 -4.74
N PRO A 368 61.59 8.84 -4.95
CA PRO A 368 62.64 7.88 -5.28
C PRO A 368 62.84 6.96 -4.07
N THR A 369 62.74 5.65 -4.29
CA THR A 369 63.21 4.67 -3.30
C THR A 369 64.67 4.95 -3.01
N VAL A 370 64.98 5.45 -1.82
CA VAL A 370 66.37 5.71 -1.40
C VAL A 370 67.12 4.39 -1.39
N SER A 371 67.87 4.16 -2.46
CA SER A 371 68.60 2.91 -2.69
C SER A 371 69.63 2.73 -1.58
N THR A 372 69.58 1.56 -0.93
CA THR A 372 70.46 1.20 0.18
C THR A 372 71.93 1.37 -0.22
N ALA A 373 72.64 2.16 0.58
CA ALA A 373 74.10 2.30 0.72
C ALA A 373 75.00 1.86 -0.46
N ALA A 374 75.75 2.81 -1.02
CA ALA A 374 76.91 2.52 -1.86
C ALA A 374 77.96 1.68 -1.08
N PRO A 375 78.67 0.75 -1.74
CA PRO A 375 79.66 -0.10 -1.08
C PRO A 375 80.89 0.73 -0.68
N ALA A 376 81.28 0.65 0.58
CA ALA A 376 82.53 1.22 1.06
C ALA A 376 83.72 0.44 0.46
N THR A 377 84.41 1.03 -0.51
CA THR A 377 85.68 0.52 -1.03
C THR A 377 86.72 0.56 0.08
N GLN A 378 87.06 -0.61 0.63
CA GLN A 378 88.22 -0.76 1.51
C GLN A 378 89.48 -0.61 0.66
N THR A 379 90.33 0.36 1.02
CA THR A 379 91.60 0.60 0.35
C THR A 379 92.68 -0.30 0.95
N ASP A 380 93.29 -1.16 0.14
CA ASP A 380 94.48 -1.93 0.52
C ASP A 380 95.66 -1.00 0.86
N ALA A 381 96.32 -1.27 2.00
CA ALA A 381 97.68 -0.86 2.28
C ALA A 381 98.37 -1.90 3.21
N PRO A 382 99.67 -2.21 3.02
CA PRO A 382 100.16 -3.56 3.30
C PRO A 382 100.85 -3.75 4.67
N ALA A 383 101.08 -5.02 5.00
CA ALA A 383 101.69 -5.48 6.24
C ALA A 383 103.16 -5.05 6.45
N ALA A 384 103.51 -4.81 7.71
CA ALA A 384 104.88 -4.87 8.24
C ALA A 384 104.89 -5.65 9.57
N ALA A 385 105.99 -6.33 9.85
CA ALA A 385 106.11 -7.43 10.82
C ALA A 385 106.45 -6.97 12.27
N PRO A 386 106.44 -7.87 13.28
CA PRO A 386 106.35 -7.50 14.69
C PRO A 386 107.68 -7.48 15.48
N GLN A 387 107.65 -6.78 16.61
CA GLN A 387 108.50 -6.88 17.82
C GLN A 387 107.88 -5.89 18.85
N GLY A 388 107.88 -6.10 20.16
CA GLY A 388 108.34 -7.20 21.01
C GLY A 388 108.32 -6.74 22.48
N GLU A 389 108.09 -7.68 23.40
CA GLU A 389 107.99 -7.51 24.89
C GLU A 389 106.76 -6.76 25.45
#